data_AF-A0A5R9LVS4-F1
#
_entry.id   AF-A0A5R9LVS4-F1
#
_cell.length_a   1.000
_cell.length_b   1.000
_cell.length_c   1.000
_cell.angle_alpha   90.00
_cell.angle_beta   90.00
_cell.angle_gamma   90.00
#
_symmetry.space_group_name_H-M   'P 1'
#
loop_
_entity.id
_entity.type
_entity.pdbx_description
1 polymer ?
#
loop_
_entity_poly.entity_id
_entity_poly.type
_entity_poly.pdbx_seq_one_letter_code
_entity_poly.pdbx_strand_id
1 'polypeptide(L)' 'MQATAYTYDPGTRAGSVLLDDGTPLPFDAAAFDAGGLRLLRPGQRVRIRTEGDGDDRRVVFLTLQTFADPQAPKA' A
#
# COMPACT_ATOMS: atom_id res chain seq x y z
N MET A 1 -2.14 -6.85 -5.72
CA MET A 1 -0.71 -7.09 -6.03
C MET A 1 0.14 -7.00 -4.75
N GLN A 2 1.41 -7.37 -4.76
CA GLN A 2 2.32 -7.24 -3.61
C GLN A 2 3.33 -6.12 -3.80
N ALA A 3 3.86 -5.59 -2.70
CA ALA A 3 4.94 -4.61 -2.66
C ALA A 3 5.67 -4.65 -1.30
N THR A 4 6.69 -3.82 -1.14
CA THR A 4 7.41 -3.63 0.12
C THR A 4 7.25 -2.19 0.61
N ALA A 5 6.87 -1.96 1.85
CA ALA A 5 6.81 -0.63 2.43
C ALA A 5 8.20 0.03 2.40
N TYR A 6 8.30 1.25 1.88
CA TYR A 6 9.58 1.96 1.72
C TYR A 6 9.70 3.18 2.62
N THR A 7 8.68 4.05 2.60
CA THR A 7 8.58 5.18 3.52
C THR A 7 7.21 5.16 4.20
N TYR A 8 7.14 5.69 5.41
CA TYR A 8 5.89 5.89 6.14
C TYR A 8 6.07 7.02 7.14
N ASP A 9 5.20 8.02 7.06
CA ASP A 9 5.09 9.09 8.05
C ASP A 9 3.82 8.86 8.89
N PRO A 10 3.95 8.59 10.21
CA PRO A 10 2.79 8.37 11.08
C PRO A 10 1.94 9.64 11.31
N GLY A 11 2.49 10.84 11.07
CA GLY A 11 1.75 12.10 11.21
C GLY A 11 0.77 12.34 10.07
N THR A 12 1.16 12.00 8.84
CA THR A 12 0.33 12.16 7.64
C THR A 12 -0.34 10.87 7.18
N ARG A 13 0.09 9.71 7.69
CA ARG A 13 -0.29 8.37 7.20
C ARG A 13 0.01 8.14 5.72
N ALA A 14 0.94 8.92 5.17
CA ALA A 14 1.37 8.81 3.79
C ALA A 14 2.77 8.19 3.70
N GLY A 15 3.13 7.78 2.49
CA GLY A 15 4.44 7.23 2.22
C GLY A 15 4.52 6.62 0.83
N SER A 16 5.38 5.62 0.70
CA SER A 16 5.59 4.93 -0.56
C SER A 16 5.87 3.45 -0.34
N VAL A 17 5.51 2.66 -1.34
CA VAL A 17 5.95 1.26 -1.46
C VAL A 17 6.92 1.12 -2.62
N LEU A 18 7.74 0.09 -2.59
CA LEU A 18 8.51 -0.37 -3.74
C LEU A 18 7.80 -1.56 -4.35
N LEU A 19 7.53 -1.47 -5.65
CA LEU A 19 7.17 -2.62 -6.47
C LEU A 19 8.34 -3.61 -6.53
N ASP A 20 8.06 -4.85 -6.96
CA ASP A 20 9.10 -5.89 -7.05
C ASP A 20 10.17 -5.56 -8.11
N ASP A 21 9.91 -4.63 -9.05
CA ASP A 21 10.89 -4.09 -10.00
C ASP A 21 11.68 -2.88 -9.46
N GLY A 22 11.44 -2.46 -8.21
CA GLY A 22 12.08 -1.33 -7.56
C GLY A 22 11.42 0.03 -7.82
N THR A 23 10.33 0.09 -8.59
CA THR A 23 9.59 1.34 -8.83
C THR A 23 8.90 1.81 -7.54
N PRO A 24 9.15 3.05 -7.07
CA PRO A 24 8.40 3.61 -5.95
C PRO A 24 6.99 4.01 -6.39
N LEU A 25 5.97 3.64 -5.62
CA LEU A 25 4.62 4.16 -5.78
C LEU A 25 4.15 4.84 -4.49
N PRO A 26 3.61 6.07 -4.59
CA PRO A 26 3.09 6.79 -3.43
C PRO A 26 1.74 6.22 -2.98
N PHE A 27 1.48 6.37 -1.68
CA PHE A 27 0.16 6.18 -1.07
C PHE A 27 -0.13 7.34 -0.12
N ASP A 28 -1.40 7.72 -0.04
CA ASP A 28 -1.89 8.75 0.87
C ASP A 28 -2.61 8.14 2.10
N ALA A 29 -3.11 9.02 2.97
CA ALA A 29 -3.85 8.61 4.15
C ALA A 29 -5.10 7.78 3.82
N ALA A 30 -5.80 8.09 2.72
CA ALA A 30 -7.01 7.37 2.33
C ALA A 30 -6.69 5.92 1.94
N ALA A 31 -5.61 5.71 1.19
CA ALA A 31 -5.13 4.38 0.84
C ALA A 31 -4.67 3.57 2.06
N PHE A 32 -4.02 4.23 3.02
CA PHE A 32 -3.60 3.62 4.28
C PHE A 32 -4.79 3.22 5.15
N ASP A 33 -5.76 4.13 5.32
CA ASP A 33 -6.95 3.92 6.14
C ASP A 33 -7.87 2.83 5.56
N ALA A 34 -7.96 2.73 4.22
CA ALA A 34 -8.65 1.64 3.54
C ALA A 34 -8.10 0.25 3.90
N GLY A 35 -6.83 0.17 4.31
CA GLY A 35 -6.13 -1.04 4.72
C GLY A 35 -6.35 -1.48 6.16
N GLY A 36 -6.94 -0.62 6.99
CA GLY A 36 -7.21 -0.89 8.41
C GLY A 36 -5.95 -1.04 9.28
N LEU A 37 -4.79 -0.57 8.83
CA LEU A 37 -3.56 -0.63 9.62
C LEU A 37 -3.50 0.53 10.62
N ARG A 38 -2.86 0.28 11.78
CA ARG A 38 -2.57 1.35 12.76
C ARG A 38 -1.20 2.00 12.53
N LEU A 39 -0.22 1.21 12.11
CA LEU A 39 1.15 1.61 11.83
C LEU A 39 1.70 0.74 10.70
N LEU A 40 2.69 1.27 10.00
CA LEU A 40 3.49 0.55 9.01
C LEU A 40 4.97 0.76 9.30
N ARG A 41 5.78 -0.26 9.07
CA ARG A 41 7.24 -0.19 9.16
C ARG A 41 7.83 -0.36 7.77
N PRO A 42 8.81 0.48 7.38
CA PRO A 42 9.64 0.21 6.21
C PRO A 42 10.20 -1.22 6.23
N GLY A 43 10.22 -1.87 5.07
CA GLY A 43 10.64 -3.26 4.88
C GLY A 43 9.52 -4.31 5.02
N GLN A 44 8.31 -3.95 5.49
CA GLN A 44 7.21 -4.91 5.57
C GLN A 44 6.65 -5.27 4.19
N ARG A 45 6.35 -6.55 3.96
CA ARG A 45 5.58 -7.00 2.79
C ARG A 45 4.11 -6.64 2.94
N VAL A 46 3.57 -6.03 1.90
CA VAL A 46 2.20 -5.52 1.86
C VAL A 46 1.47 -6.03 0.63
N ARG A 47 0.16 -6.18 0.77
CA ARG A 47 -0.77 -6.25 -0.36
C ARG A 47 -1.21 -4.84 -0.68
N ILE A 48 -1.19 -4.48 -1.96
CA ILE A 48 -1.71 -3.20 -2.45
C ILE A 48 -2.74 -3.40 -3.57
N ARG A 49 -3.60 -2.40 -3.77
CA ARG A 49 -4.32 -2.15 -5.02
C ARG A 49 -3.92 -0.80 -5.55
N THR A 50 -3.89 -0.69 -6.87
CA THR A 50 -3.52 0.54 -7.57
C THR A 50 -4.63 0.95 -8.53
N GLU A 51 -4.73 2.24 -8.78
CA GLU A 51 -5.53 2.85 -9.84
C GLU A 51 -4.62 3.73 -10.71
N GLY A 52 -5.08 4.02 -11.93
CA GLY A 52 -4.29 4.76 -12.93
C GLY A 52 -3.17 3.93 -13.54
N ASP A 53 -2.48 4.53 -14.51
CA ASP A 53 -1.41 3.93 -15.29
C ASP A 53 -0.24 4.92 -15.45
N GLY A 54 0.95 4.42 -15.80
CA GLY A 54 2.13 5.26 -16.00
C GLY A 54 2.42 6.15 -14.79
N ASP A 55 2.58 7.46 -15.05
CA ASP A 55 2.88 8.47 -14.04
C ASP A 55 1.68 8.77 -13.11
N ASP A 56 0.45 8.44 -13.53
CA ASP A 56 -0.77 8.64 -12.73
C ASP A 56 -1.06 7.47 -11.79
N ARG A 57 -0.26 6.39 -11.88
CA ARG A 57 -0.46 5.19 -11.07
C ARG A 57 -0.23 5.50 -9.58
N ARG A 58 -1.24 5.22 -8.75
CA ARG A 58 -1.17 5.41 -7.29
C ARG A 58 -1.75 4.22 -6.52
N VAL A 59 -1.32 4.06 -5.28
CA VAL A 59 -1.89 3.06 -4.35
C VAL A 59 -3.20 3.60 -3.77
N VAL A 60 -4.25 2.78 -3.77
CA VAL A 60 -5.58 3.14 -3.21
C VAL A 60 -6.00 2.25 -2.04
N PHE A 61 -5.19 1.23 -1.74
CA PHE A 61 -5.38 0.32 -0.61
C PHE A 61 -4.04 -0.33 -0.29
N LEU A 62 -3.70 -0.42 1.01
CA LEU A 62 -2.51 -1.11 1.48
C LEU A 62 -2.76 -1.81 2.81
N THR A 63 -2.51 -3.12 2.89
CA THR A 63 -2.54 -3.88 4.15
C THR A 63 -1.35 -4.83 4.26
N LEU A 64 -1.11 -5.41 5.43
CA LEU A 64 -0.04 -6.41 5.58
C LEU A 64 -0.35 -7.64 4.72
N GLN A 65 0.67 -8.22 4.11
CA GLN A 65 0.50 -9.35 3.19
C GLN A 65 -0.21 -10.57 3.83
N THR A 66 -0.11 -10.71 5.16
CA THR A 66 -0.75 -11.78 5.94
C THR A 66 -2.18 -11.47 6.35
N PHE A 67 -2.67 -10.24 6.15
CA PHE A 67 -4.04 -9.85 6.51
C PHE A 67 -5.00 -10.14 5.35
N ALA A 68 -6.26 -10.35 5.71
CA ALA A 68 -7.33 -10.51 4.73
C ALA A 68 -7.55 -9.20 3.97
N ASP A 69 -7.86 -9.31 2.67
CA ASP A 69 -8.40 -8.18 1.91
C ASP A 69 -9.94 -8.24 2.02
N PRO A 70 -10.58 -7.30 2.73
CA PRO A 70 -12.03 -7.33 2.94
C PRO A 70 -12.83 -7.13 1.65
N GLN A 71 -12.21 -6.63 0.59
CA GLN A 71 -12.83 -6.41 -0.72
C GLN A 71 -12.40 -7.45 -1.76
N ALA A 72 -11.61 -8.45 -1.38
CA ALA A 72 -11.30 -9.56 -2.29
C ALA A 72 -12.58 -10.35 -2.63
N PRO A 73 -12.75 -10.77 -3.89
CA PRO A 73 -13.87 -11.62 -4.27
C PRO A 73 -13.85 -12.90 -3.43
N LYS A 74 -15.02 -13.31 -2.91
CA LYS A 74 -15.16 -14.63 -2.30
C LYS A 74 -15.02 -15.68 -3.41
N ALA A 75 -14.18 -16.67 -3.14
CA ALA A 75 -14.00 -17.85 -3.99
C ALA A 75 -15.29 -18.67 -4.07
#